data_AF-A0A7W7K6W2-F1
#
_entry.id   AF-A0A7W7K6W2-F1
#
_cell.length_a   1.000
_cell.length_b   1.000
_cell.length_c   1.000
_cell.angle_alpha   90.00
_cell.angle_beta   90.00
_cell.angle_gamma   90.00
#
_symmetry.space_group_name_H-M   'P 1'
#
loop_
_entity.id
_entity.type
_entity.pdbx_description
1 polymer ?
#
loop_
_entity_poly.entity_id
_entity_poly.type
_entity_poly.pdbx_seq_one_letter_code
_entity_poly.pdbx_strand_id
1 'polypeptide(L)' 'MICNIIDRRTRPYRWREVNAILEATSHDNACEDADLQPATDDDLTYDQRENITLAEAIAWASSESSAVTLYLYDKGAGTT' A
#
# COMPACT_ATOMS: atom_id res chain seq x y z
N MET A 1 5.14 3.76 -8.35
CA MET A 1 6.43 3.12 -7.92
C MET A 1 6.29 2.67 -6.48
N ILE A 2 6.57 1.41 -6.14
CA ILE A 2 6.45 0.93 -4.75
C ILE A 2 7.74 1.25 -3.99
N CYS A 3 7.66 2.07 -2.94
CA CYS A 3 8.79 2.33 -2.04
C CYS A 3 8.74 1.45 -0.79
N ASN A 4 7.54 1.21 -0.25
CA ASN A 4 7.33 0.40 0.95
C ASN A 4 6.21 -0.63 0.76
N ILE A 5 6.34 -1.78 1.43
CA ILE A 5 5.27 -2.76 1.57
C ILE A 5 5.12 -3.07 3.06
N ILE A 6 3.95 -2.77 3.62
CA ILE A 6 3.61 -3.04 5.01
C ILE A 6 2.58 -4.17 5.03
N ASP A 7 3.06 -5.38 5.30
CA ASP A 7 2.21 -6.57 5.36
C ASP A 7 1.65 -6.76 6.78
N ARG A 8 0.37 -6.43 6.95
CA ARG A 8 -0.39 -6.60 8.21
C ARG A 8 -1.27 -7.85 8.20
N ARG A 9 -1.11 -8.74 7.21
CA ARG A 9 -1.85 -10.02 7.18
C ARG A 9 -1.42 -10.90 8.33
N THR A 10 -2.40 -11.44 9.06
CA THR A 10 -2.17 -12.49 10.06
C THR A 10 -1.94 -13.85 9.39
N ARG A 11 -2.34 -14.00 8.12
CA ARG A 11 -2.15 -15.21 7.31
C ARG A 11 -1.37 -14.88 6.03
N PRO A 12 -0.07 -14.56 6.10
CA PRO A 12 0.70 -14.00 4.97
C PRO A 12 0.79 -14.91 3.73
N TYR A 13 0.58 -16.21 3.90
CA TYR A 13 0.55 -17.17 2.78
C TYR A 13 -0.80 -17.24 2.05
N ARG A 14 -1.84 -16.55 2.54
CA ARG A 14 -3.11 -16.38 1.83
C ARG A 14 -2.99 -15.20 0.87
N TRP A 15 -2.58 -15.50 -0.36
CA TRP A 15 -2.35 -14.50 -1.40
C TRP A 15 -3.55 -14.31 -2.33
N ARG A 16 -4.54 -15.21 -2.32
CA ARG A 16 -5.63 -15.21 -3.31
C ARG A 16 -6.69 -14.15 -3.05
N GLU A 17 -6.91 -13.81 -1.78
CA GLU A 17 -7.89 -12.80 -1.37
C GLU A 17 -7.26 -11.95 -0.26
N VAL A 18 -6.82 -10.77 -0.62
CA VAL A 18 -6.25 -9.76 0.27
C VAL A 18 -7.01 -8.46 0.10
N ASN A 19 -6.96 -7.63 1.14
CA ASN A 19 -7.34 -6.24 1.05
C ASN A 19 -6.06 -5.40 0.99
N ALA A 20 -6.03 -4.40 0.12
CA ALA A 20 -4.86 -3.57 -0.12
C ALA A 20 -5.24 -2.09 -0.06
N ILE A 21 -4.36 -1.30 0.54
CA ILE A 21 -4.46 0.17 0.59
C ILE A 21 -3.17 0.74 0.02
N LEU A 22 -3.30 1.82 -0.75
CA LEU A 22 -2.19 2.65 -1.18
C LEU A 22 -2.30 4.04 -0.58
N GLU A 23 -1.16 4.55 -0.12
CA GLU A 23 -0.97 5.94 0.26
C GLU A 23 0.36 6.43 -0.34
N ALA A 24 0.49 7.73 -0.53
CA ALA A 24 1.75 8.33 -0.92
C ALA A 24 2.82 8.07 0.14
N THR A 25 4.02 7.66 -0.27
CA THR A 25 5.14 7.43 0.67
C THR A 25 5.54 8.69 1.43
N SER A 26 5.24 9.87 0.90
CA SER A 26 5.44 11.16 1.57
C SER A 26 4.64 11.28 2.88
N HIS A 27 3.56 10.51 3.07
CA HIS A 27 2.82 10.43 4.33
C HIS A 27 3.65 9.81 5.48
N ASP A 28 4.59 8.92 5.15
CA ASP A 28 5.43 8.23 6.13
C ASP A 28 6.58 9.11 6.67
N ASN A 29 6.78 10.30 6.10
CA ASN A 29 7.86 11.24 6.45
C ASN A 29 7.83 11.70 7.93
N ALA A 30 6.71 11.52 8.62
CA ALA A 30 6.59 11.83 10.04
C ALA A 30 7.22 10.75 10.96
N CYS A 31 7.59 9.58 10.42
CA CYS A 31 8.26 8.53 11.17
C CYS A 31 9.72 8.92 11.46
N GLU A 32 10.16 8.69 12.69
CA GLU A 32 11.57 8.83 13.06
C GLU A 32 12.42 7.80 12.30
N ASP A 33 13.63 8.20 11.88
CA ASP A 33 14.59 7.36 11.15
C ASP A 33 14.05 6.76 9.83
N ALA A 34 13.19 7.50 9.13
CA ALA A 34 12.68 7.13 7.81
C ALA A 34 13.45 7.81 6.67
N ASP A 35 13.58 7.11 5.54
CA ASP A 35 13.93 7.74 4.28
C ASP A 35 12.78 8.65 3.84
N LEU A 36 13.09 9.91 3.53
CA LEU A 36 12.08 10.90 3.18
C LEU A 36 11.78 10.92 1.69
N GLN A 37 10.50 11.04 1.35
CA GLN A 37 10.03 11.27 -0.02
C GLN A 37 9.36 12.64 -0.12
N PRO A 38 9.83 13.56 -0.99
CA PRO A 38 9.14 14.84 -1.20
C PRO A 38 7.69 14.63 -1.63
N ALA A 39 6.78 15.38 -1.01
CA ALA A 39 5.38 15.39 -1.42
C ALA A 39 5.24 16.05 -2.80
N THR A 40 4.33 15.54 -3.62
CA THR A 40 4.02 16.08 -4.95
C THR A 40 2.53 16.33 -5.14
N ASP A 41 2.16 17.20 -6.09
CA ASP A 41 0.74 17.45 -6.39
C ASP A 41 0.04 16.23 -7.01
N ASP A 42 0.81 15.27 -7.54
CA ASP A 42 0.33 14.01 -8.12
C ASP A 42 0.32 12.85 -7.10
N ASP A 43 0.56 13.14 -5.82
CA ASP A 43 0.56 12.14 -4.76
C ASP A 43 -0.85 11.58 -4.53
N LEU A 44 -0.93 10.25 -4.50
CA LEU A 44 -2.15 9.56 -4.12
C LEU A 44 -2.42 9.80 -2.63
N THR A 45 -3.53 10.47 -2.30
CA THR A 45 -3.91 10.62 -0.89
C THR A 45 -4.25 9.27 -0.26
N TYR A 46 -5.13 8.51 -0.90
CA TYR A 46 -5.61 7.22 -0.42
C TYR A 46 -6.40 6.52 -1.52
N ASP A 47 -6.15 5.23 -1.72
CA ASP A 47 -7.05 4.37 -2.49
C ASP A 47 -7.00 2.94 -1.93
N GLN A 48 -8.07 2.18 -2.15
CA GLN A 48 -8.28 0.87 -1.53
C GLN A 48 -8.94 -0.11 -2.49
N ARG A 49 -8.45 -1.36 -2.46
CA ARG A 49 -9.05 -2.48 -3.19
C ARG A 49 -9.18 -3.70 -2.30
N GLU A 50 -10.31 -4.39 -2.42
CA GLU A 50 -10.65 -5.53 -1.58
C GLU A 50 -10.84 -6.80 -2.39
N ASN A 51 -10.63 -7.94 -1.73
CA ASN A 51 -10.84 -9.27 -2.31
C ASN A 51 -10.07 -9.50 -3.62
N ILE A 52 -8.92 -8.87 -3.76
CA ILE A 52 -8.01 -9.06 -4.89
C ILE A 52 -6.89 -10.04 -4.52
N THR A 53 -6.19 -10.56 -5.51
CA THR A 53 -4.96 -11.32 -5.28
C THR A 53 -3.81 -10.39 -4.90
N LEU A 54 -2.80 -10.91 -4.20
CA LEU A 54 -1.56 -10.19 -3.92
C LEU A 54 -0.88 -9.71 -5.21
N ALA A 55 -0.94 -10.51 -6.27
CA ALA A 55 -0.37 -10.14 -7.57
C ALA A 55 -1.07 -8.92 -8.17
N GLU A 56 -2.41 -8.85 -8.09
CA GLU A 56 -3.18 -7.69 -8.52
C GLU A 56 -2.88 -6.45 -7.67
N ALA A 57 -2.69 -6.61 -6.36
CA ALA A 57 -2.31 -5.50 -5.47
C ALA A 57 -0.94 -4.91 -5.85
N ILE A 58 0.04 -5.78 -6.12
CA ILE A 58 1.39 -5.36 -6.55
C ILE A 58 1.34 -4.69 -7.93
N ALA A 59 0.59 -5.25 -8.87
CA ALA A 59 0.46 -4.68 -10.22
C ALA A 59 -0.19 -3.30 -10.18
N TRP A 60 -1.23 -3.13 -9.37
CA TRP A 60 -1.88 -1.85 -9.12
C TRP A 60 -0.91 -0.83 -8.51
N ALA A 61 -0.24 -1.16 -7.41
CA ALA A 61 0.74 -0.28 -6.77
C ALA A 61 1.91 0.11 -7.70
N SER A 62 2.33 -0.82 -8.56
CA SER A 62 3.39 -0.58 -9.53
C SER A 62 2.95 0.34 -10.67
N SER A 63 1.65 0.42 -10.95
CA SER A 63 1.10 1.27 -12.01
C SER A 63 0.95 2.74 -11.61
N GLU A 64 1.02 3.05 -10.31
CA GLU A 64 0.96 4.43 -9.81
C GLU A 64 2.17 5.25 -10.28
N SER A 65 1.91 6.48 -10.73
CA SER A 65 2.91 7.42 -11.22
C SER A 65 3.78 8.00 -10.10
N SER A 66 3.23 8.13 -8.90
CA SER A 66 3.93 8.60 -7.69
C SER A 66 4.52 7.43 -6.87
N ALA A 67 5.32 7.78 -5.87
CA ALA A 67 5.87 6.82 -4.92
C ALA A 67 4.82 6.46 -3.87
N VAL A 68 4.55 5.16 -3.72
CA VAL A 68 3.49 4.67 -2.84
C VAL A 68 3.99 3.65 -1.81
N THR A 69 3.31 3.67 -0.67
CA THR A 69 3.38 2.64 0.36
C THR A 69 2.18 1.72 0.22
N LEU A 70 2.44 0.43 0.00
CA LEU A 70 1.41 -0.60 -0.13
C LEU A 70 1.17 -1.31 1.20
N TYR A 71 -0.04 -1.17 1.73
CA TYR A 71 -0.48 -1.88 2.92
C TYR A 71 -1.30 -3.12 2.52
N LEU A 72 -1.02 -4.26 3.14
CA LEU A 72 -1.72 -5.52 2.88
C LEU A 72 -2.42 -6.03 4.13
N TYR A 73 -3.67 -6.47 3.98
CA TYR A 73 -4.53 -6.98 5.04
C TYR A 73 -5.19 -8.30 4.64
N ASP A 74 -5.61 -9.06 5.65
CA ASP A 74 -6.42 -10.25 5.41
C ASP A 74 -7.78 -9.85 4.83
N LYS A 75 -8.43 -10.79 4.14
CA LYS A 75 -9.82 -10.63 3.68
C LYS A 75 -10.74 -10.18 4.83
N GLY A 76 -11.45 -9.06 4.61
CA GLY A 76 -12.39 -8.49 5.59
C GLY A 76 -11.72 -7.70 6.71
N ALA A 77 -10.42 -7.43 6.62
CA ALA A 77 -9.69 -6.52 7.50
C ALA A 77 -9.17 -5.31 6.72
N GLY A 78 -8.64 -4.32 7.45
CA GLY A 78 -8.14 -3.07 6.85
C GLY A 78 -9.25 -2.11 6.40
N THR A 79 -10.49 -2.34 6.81
CA THR A 79 -11.66 -1.51 6.49
C THR A 79 -12.13 -0.81 7.77
N THR A 80 -11.86 0.48 7.91
CA THR A 80 -12.46 1.37 8.91
C THR A 80 -12.93 2.64 8.24
#